data_AF-A0AAN8N3X7-F1
#
_entry.id   AF-A0AAN8N3X7-F1
#
_cell.length_a   1.000
_cell.length_b   1.000
_cell.length_c   1.000
_cell.angle_alpha   90.00
_cell.angle_beta   90.00
_cell.angle_gamma   90.00
#
_symmetry.space_group_name_H-M   'P 1'
#
loop_
_entity.id
_entity.type
_entity.pdbx_description
1 polymer ?
#
loop_
_entity_poly.entity_id
_entity_poly.type
_entity_poly.pdbx_seq_one_letter_code
_entity_poly.pdbx_strand_id
1 'polypeptide(L)'
;MVPPLCFHHLKQYWAMYRLRLIRKSCLTQITFLDFDTRRCHSSRPPVDLIAINYPAETINGRKYRDNHQTSQITLSKINHILKANEYSYKVNGYDGRNSVNSILGFDSNMLASNALSEDRRSAATCLQSRGMLFGVFDGHAGYACAQAVSERLFYYIAVTLLPVKTLRDIEDAVENERPVLPMLQWHKHPNDHTSTDSGKLYFNSLRTYWQERIDLEEDEDRYVQTALMNAFKRLDNDISLEAQVDFGDPFSHFTPLRVALSGCTACVVHVDGNDLHVANLGDSRAVLGVQEENGTWSAHTISNDHNAQNTDELQRVLSEHPALEHKTVVKHGRLLGLLMPFRGFGDIKFKWSGEMLNRVYETRPDILSANEFVKMLPPNYHTPPYLIAEPEVTSHTLRPKDKFLIMATDGLWELMHRQTVVQVIGEHLTGLHWQKPVSGLSFTMGQMHRLLQERKSRAISALEDENSATHLIRHALGSDGFGTVEQRRLSKMLSLPQDLARMYRDDITIVVIHLNSANM
;
A
#
# COMPACT_ATOMS: atom_id res chain seq x y z
N MET A 1 -12.25 44.28 -6.55
CA MET A 1 -11.52 44.60 -5.30
C MET A 1 -11.83 43.49 -4.31
N VAL A 2 -10.87 42.60 -4.07
CA VAL A 2 -10.96 41.45 -3.16
C VAL A 2 -9.75 41.60 -2.21
N PRO A 3 -9.91 41.47 -0.88
CA PRO A 3 -8.85 41.80 0.06
C PRO A 3 -7.80 40.68 0.15
N PRO A 4 -6.53 40.99 0.51
CA PRO A 4 -5.47 40.00 0.59
C PRO A 4 -5.54 39.23 1.91
N LEU A 5 -5.67 37.91 1.82
CA LEU A 5 -5.60 36.98 2.96
C LEU A 5 -4.13 36.72 3.37
N CYS A 6 -3.78 37.27 4.53
CA CYS A 6 -2.82 36.80 5.55
C CYS A 6 -1.52 36.05 5.14
N PHE A 7 -0.51 36.81 4.70
CA PHE A 7 0.91 36.40 4.79
C PHE A 7 1.53 36.56 6.21
N HIS A 8 0.76 37.03 7.19
CA HIS A 8 1.27 37.37 8.52
C HIS A 8 1.33 36.16 9.49
N HIS A 9 0.45 35.16 9.32
CA HIS A 9 0.47 33.96 10.18
C HIS A 9 1.68 33.07 9.91
N LEU A 10 2.07 32.84 8.65
CA LEU A 10 3.23 32.00 8.29
C LEU A 10 4.57 32.49 8.85
N LYS A 11 4.76 33.80 9.02
CA LYS A 11 6.00 34.36 9.60
C LYS A 11 6.13 34.10 11.11
N GLN A 12 5.01 34.02 11.84
CA GLN A 12 5.03 33.65 13.26
C GLN A 12 5.35 32.17 13.47
N TYR A 13 4.85 31.27 12.60
CA TYR A 13 5.19 29.84 12.61
C TYR A 13 6.70 29.60 12.38
N TRP A 14 7.32 30.32 11.43
CA TRP A 14 8.76 30.22 11.17
C TRP A 14 9.63 30.72 12.33
N ALA A 15 9.19 31.75 13.05
CA ALA A 15 9.94 32.29 14.20
C ALA A 15 9.92 31.32 15.39
N MET A 16 8.79 30.65 15.66
CA MET A 16 8.70 29.64 16.73
C MET A 16 9.51 28.37 16.41
N TYR A 17 9.51 27.94 15.15
CA TYR A 17 10.29 26.78 14.69
C TYR A 17 11.80 27.01 14.88
N ARG A 18 12.29 28.20 14.56
CA ARG A 18 13.72 28.57 14.68
C ARG A 18 14.17 28.76 16.14
N LEU A 19 13.31 29.30 17.01
CA LEU A 19 13.60 29.50 18.43
C LEU A 19 13.63 28.18 19.24
N ARG A 20 12.85 27.17 18.85
CA ARG A 20 12.86 25.85 19.50
C ARG A 20 14.06 24.98 19.10
N LEU A 21 14.52 25.03 17.85
CA LEU A 21 15.71 24.30 17.40
C LEU A 21 17.01 24.78 18.06
N ILE A 22 17.14 26.09 18.32
CA ILE A 22 18.37 26.67 18.93
C ILE A 22 18.47 26.38 20.44
N ARG A 23 17.36 26.12 21.14
CA ARG A 23 17.38 25.84 22.58
C ARG A 23 17.66 24.38 22.97
N LYS A 24 17.59 23.42 22.03
CA LYS A 24 17.79 21.98 22.33
C LYS A 24 19.14 21.41 21.87
N SER A 25 19.99 22.20 21.20
CA SER A 25 21.32 21.76 20.74
C SER A 25 22.43 21.83 21.80
N CYS A 26 22.11 22.25 23.03
CA CYS A 26 23.01 22.11 24.19
C CYS A 26 22.38 21.18 25.21
N LEU A 27 23.06 20.07 25.53
CA LEU A 27 22.73 19.02 26.50
C LEU A 27 21.81 17.91 25.99
N THR A 28 22.41 16.86 25.39
CA THR A 28 22.17 15.47 25.83
C THR A 28 23.15 14.52 25.13
N GLN A 29 24.19 14.10 25.86
CA GLN A 29 24.86 12.84 25.60
C GLN A 29 23.93 11.75 26.13
N ILE A 30 23.33 10.96 25.23
CA ILE A 30 22.48 9.82 25.60
C ILE A 30 23.38 8.58 25.61
N THR A 31 23.66 8.05 26.81
CA THR A 31 24.10 6.67 27.00
C THR A 31 22.87 5.79 27.08
N PHE A 32 22.66 4.90 26.09
CA PHE A 32 21.65 3.86 26.18
C PHE A 32 22.15 2.72 27.06
N LEU A 33 21.38 2.39 28.10
CA LEU A 33 21.50 1.16 28.88
C LEU A 33 20.78 0.04 28.12
N ASP A 34 21.49 -1.06 27.89
CA ASP A 34 21.01 -2.30 27.31
C ASP A 34 19.69 -2.78 27.96
N PHE A 35 18.68 -3.06 27.13
CA PHE A 35 17.53 -3.87 27.54
C PHE A 35 17.97 -5.34 27.64
N ASP A 36 18.18 -5.80 28.88
CA ASP A 36 18.59 -7.16 29.24
C ASP A 36 17.43 -8.16 28.99
N THR A 37 17.40 -8.79 27.82
CA THR A 37 16.66 -10.05 27.60
C THR A 37 17.54 -11.23 28.01
N ARG A 38 17.42 -11.76 29.24
CA ARG A 38 18.07 -13.02 29.63
C ARG A 38 17.22 -14.24 29.26
N ARG A 39 17.68 -14.98 28.26
CA ARG A 39 18.39 -16.28 28.32
C ARG A 39 17.49 -17.53 28.39
N CYS A 40 17.23 -18.11 27.21
CA CYS A 40 17.46 -19.54 26.99
C CYS A 40 18.62 -19.66 25.99
N HIS A 41 19.82 -19.98 26.48
CA HIS A 41 20.99 -20.25 25.65
C HIS A 41 20.96 -21.71 25.17
N SER A 42 20.89 -21.90 23.85
CA SER A 42 21.69 -22.92 23.18
C SER A 42 22.42 -22.24 22.02
N SER A 43 23.72 -22.12 22.15
CA SER A 43 24.64 -21.53 21.16
C SER A 43 24.55 -22.25 19.80
N ARG A 44 24.17 -21.52 18.75
CA ARG A 44 24.49 -21.84 17.35
C ARG A 44 25.19 -20.62 16.72
N PRO A 45 26.18 -20.82 15.84
CA PRO A 45 26.99 -19.74 15.25
C PRO A 45 26.13 -18.87 14.30
N PRO A 46 26.61 -17.67 13.90
CA PRO A 46 25.81 -16.74 13.11
C PRO A 46 25.43 -17.37 11.77
N VAL A 47 24.14 -17.30 11.44
CA VAL A 47 23.61 -17.70 10.15
C VAL A 47 23.95 -16.57 9.18
N ASP A 48 24.85 -16.86 8.24
CA ASP A 48 25.12 -16.01 7.08
C ASP A 48 23.80 -15.59 6.42
N LEU A 49 23.69 -14.30 6.09
CA LEU A 49 22.66 -13.77 5.20
C LEU A 49 22.61 -14.65 3.96
N ILE A 50 21.57 -15.47 3.84
CA ILE A 50 21.30 -16.24 2.62
C ILE A 50 20.86 -15.22 1.57
N ALA A 51 21.84 -14.63 0.90
CA ALA A 51 21.67 -14.19 -0.47
C ALA A 51 21.14 -15.40 -1.24
N ILE A 52 19.92 -15.30 -1.76
CA ILE A 52 19.41 -16.26 -2.73
C ILE A 52 20.27 -16.07 -3.98
N ASN A 53 21.39 -16.80 -4.04
CA ASN A 53 22.21 -16.92 -5.23
C ASN A 53 21.38 -17.63 -6.29
N TYR A 54 20.86 -16.88 -7.24
CA TYR A 54 20.49 -17.43 -8.54
C TYR A 54 21.78 -17.91 -9.22
N PRO A 55 21.84 -19.14 -9.77
CA PRO A 55 23.02 -19.59 -10.49
C PRO A 55 23.17 -18.74 -11.77
N ALA A 56 24.11 -17.81 -11.74
CA ALA A 56 24.61 -17.13 -12.92
C ALA A 56 25.54 -18.10 -13.67
N GLU A 57 25.01 -18.85 -14.63
CA GLU A 57 25.86 -19.49 -15.63
C GLU A 57 26.36 -18.42 -16.61
N THR A 58 27.62 -18.04 -16.46
CA THR A 58 28.40 -17.35 -17.49
C THR A 58 28.48 -18.21 -18.75
N ILE A 59 27.71 -17.89 -19.78
CA ILE A 59 27.85 -18.49 -21.10
C ILE A 59 28.49 -17.46 -22.04
N ASN A 60 29.77 -17.71 -22.33
CA ASN A 60 30.53 -17.09 -23.40
C ASN A 60 29.79 -17.22 -24.75
N GLY A 61 29.79 -16.14 -25.52
CA GLY A 61 29.06 -15.99 -26.78
C GLY A 61 29.23 -17.15 -27.75
N ARG A 62 28.12 -17.83 -28.08
CA ARG A 62 27.93 -18.62 -29.29
C ARG A 62 26.48 -18.49 -29.78
N LYS A 63 26.33 -17.87 -30.95
CA LYS A 63 25.22 -17.90 -31.92
C LYS A 63 23.90 -18.51 -31.42
N TYR A 64 22.90 -17.65 -31.23
CA TYR A 64 21.49 -18.00 -31.12
C TYR A 64 21.09 -18.95 -32.27
N ARG A 65 20.82 -20.20 -31.93
CA ARG A 65 20.09 -21.17 -32.77
C ARG A 65 18.83 -21.54 -32.02
N ASP A 66 17.70 -21.33 -32.67
CA ASP A 66 16.35 -21.72 -32.24
C ASP A 66 16.33 -23.10 -31.60
N ASN A 67 16.03 -23.13 -30.30
CA ASN A 67 15.59 -24.31 -29.57
C ASN A 67 14.79 -23.85 -28.33
N HIS A 68 13.69 -23.13 -28.54
CA HIS A 68 12.75 -22.82 -27.46
C HIS A 68 11.89 -24.05 -27.11
N GLN A 69 12.49 -25.05 -26.48
CA GLN A 69 11.78 -25.83 -25.47
C GLN A 69 11.84 -25.03 -24.18
N THR A 70 10.90 -24.10 -23.97
CA THR A 70 10.65 -23.54 -22.64
C THR A 70 10.33 -24.70 -21.71
N SER A 71 11.27 -25.06 -20.85
CA SER A 71 11.06 -26.03 -19.77
C SER A 71 9.93 -25.50 -18.89
N GLN A 72 8.76 -26.13 -18.96
CA GLN A 72 7.64 -25.79 -18.10
C GLN A 72 8.08 -26.03 -16.65
N ILE A 73 8.04 -24.97 -15.82
CA ILE A 73 8.30 -25.11 -14.39
C ILE A 73 7.24 -26.04 -13.78
N THR A 74 7.66 -26.89 -12.85
CA THR A 74 6.78 -27.88 -12.23
C THR A 74 5.73 -27.20 -11.36
N LEU A 75 4.60 -27.87 -11.14
CA LEU A 75 3.53 -27.39 -10.26
C LEU A 75 4.02 -27.09 -8.83
N SER A 76 4.94 -27.93 -8.32
CA SER A 76 5.58 -27.69 -7.02
C SER A 76 6.38 -26.38 -7.00
N LYS A 77 7.11 -26.07 -8.08
CA LYS A 77 7.84 -24.80 -8.20
C LYS A 77 6.89 -23.60 -8.31
N ILE A 78 5.80 -23.73 -9.06
CA ILE A 78 4.73 -22.72 -9.14
C ILE A 78 4.19 -22.41 -7.74
N ASN A 79 3.82 -23.45 -6.99
CA ASN A 79 3.28 -23.29 -5.64
C ASN A 79 4.30 -22.69 -4.68
N HIS A 80 5.57 -23.08 -4.78
CA HIS A 80 6.63 -22.46 -3.99
C HIS A 80 6.80 -20.96 -4.28
N ILE A 81 6.72 -20.55 -5.56
CA ILE A 81 6.80 -19.12 -5.93
C ILE A 81 5.59 -18.36 -5.41
N LEU A 82 4.38 -18.86 -5.67
CA LEU A 82 3.15 -18.17 -5.27
C LEU A 82 2.99 -18.08 -3.75
N LYS A 83 3.46 -19.08 -3.00
CA LYS A 83 3.33 -19.10 -1.54
C LYS A 83 4.48 -18.40 -0.79
N ALA A 84 5.46 -17.84 -1.49
CA ALA A 84 6.66 -17.25 -0.87
C ALA A 84 6.36 -16.05 0.05
N ASN A 85 5.28 -15.30 -0.23
CA ASN A 85 4.83 -14.15 0.54
C ASN A 85 3.39 -14.31 1.07
N GLU A 86 2.90 -15.55 1.11
CA GLU A 86 1.56 -15.86 1.60
C GLU A 86 1.46 -15.55 3.10
N TYR A 87 0.46 -14.76 3.48
CA TYR A 87 0.22 -14.39 4.87
C TYR A 87 -1.27 -14.44 5.18
N SER A 88 -1.61 -15.09 6.29
CA SER A 88 -2.97 -15.19 6.80
C SER A 88 -2.98 -14.84 8.28
N TYR A 89 -3.95 -14.05 8.70
CA TYR A 89 -4.16 -13.69 10.10
C TYR A 89 -5.63 -13.91 10.46
N LYS A 90 -5.87 -14.55 11.60
CA LYS A 90 -7.22 -14.76 12.14
C LYS A 90 -7.38 -13.94 13.41
N VAL A 91 -8.49 -13.23 13.49
CA VAL A 91 -8.84 -12.47 14.69
C VAL A 91 -9.31 -13.44 15.76
N ASN A 92 -8.67 -13.41 16.93
CA ASN A 92 -9.13 -14.21 18.08
C ASN A 92 -10.43 -13.59 18.62
N GLY A 93 -11.50 -14.37 18.71
CA GLY A 93 -12.87 -13.92 19.03
C GLY A 93 -13.12 -13.38 20.45
N TYR A 94 -12.08 -13.03 21.21
CA TYR A 94 -12.18 -12.46 22.55
C TYR A 94 -11.36 -11.16 22.61
N ASP A 95 -12.02 -10.02 22.42
CA ASP A 95 -11.41 -8.68 22.62
C ASP A 95 -11.49 -8.21 24.10
N GLY A 96 -11.96 -9.07 25.01
CA GLY A 96 -12.17 -8.74 26.42
C GLY A 96 -13.28 -7.70 26.67
N ARG A 97 -13.98 -7.24 25.63
CA ARG A 97 -14.99 -6.17 25.65
C ARG A 97 -16.33 -6.63 25.06
N ASN A 98 -16.76 -7.88 25.32
CA ASN A 98 -18.11 -8.39 25.00
C ASN A 98 -18.64 -8.12 23.56
N SER A 99 -17.79 -7.73 22.61
CA SER A 99 -18.19 -7.38 21.25
C SER A 99 -17.47 -8.29 20.26
N VAL A 100 -18.23 -9.07 19.50
CA VAL A 100 -17.66 -9.97 18.51
C VAL A 100 -17.15 -9.12 17.34
N ASN A 101 -15.89 -9.31 16.94
CA ASN A 101 -15.25 -8.49 15.90
C ASN A 101 -15.95 -8.67 14.54
N SER A 102 -16.16 -7.57 13.81
CA SER A 102 -16.73 -7.54 12.46
C SER A 102 -15.78 -8.10 11.40
N ILE A 103 -14.51 -8.32 11.76
CA ILE A 103 -13.49 -8.99 10.95
C ILE A 103 -13.21 -10.37 11.52
N LEU A 104 -13.28 -11.41 10.68
CA LEU A 104 -12.87 -12.78 11.01
C LEU A 104 -11.36 -12.97 10.90
N GLY A 105 -10.75 -12.28 9.94
CA GLY A 105 -9.34 -12.39 9.60
C GLY A 105 -9.06 -11.75 8.25
N PHE A 106 -7.85 -11.90 7.76
CA PHE A 106 -7.49 -11.49 6.43
C PHE A 106 -6.39 -12.37 5.85
N ASP A 107 -6.36 -12.42 4.53
CA ASP A 107 -5.31 -13.02 3.73
C ASP A 107 -4.60 -11.94 2.93
N SER A 108 -3.30 -12.07 2.74
CA SER A 108 -2.56 -11.19 1.83
C SER A 108 -1.44 -11.94 1.14
N ASN A 109 -1.07 -11.46 -0.05
CA ASN A 109 0.07 -11.97 -0.79
C ASN A 109 0.65 -10.89 -1.71
N MET A 110 1.92 -11.07 -2.10
CA MET A 110 2.67 -10.19 -2.97
C MET A 110 3.47 -10.98 -4.00
N LEU A 111 3.42 -10.55 -5.25
CA LEU A 111 4.27 -11.06 -6.32
C LEU A 111 4.99 -9.92 -7.03
N ALA A 112 6.31 -9.93 -6.92
CA ALA A 112 7.16 -8.93 -7.56
C ALA A 112 7.31 -9.17 -9.08
N SER A 113 7.46 -8.07 -9.78
CA SER A 113 7.80 -7.93 -11.20
C SER A 113 9.07 -7.09 -11.38
N ASN A 114 9.44 -6.29 -10.38
CA ASN A 114 10.69 -5.53 -10.33
C ASN A 114 11.84 -6.30 -9.64
N ALA A 115 13.07 -5.79 -9.79
CA ALA A 115 14.28 -6.23 -9.08
C ALA A 115 14.06 -6.32 -7.56
N LEU A 116 13.54 -5.21 -7.05
CA LEU A 116 12.99 -5.04 -5.71
C LEU A 116 11.58 -4.54 -5.92
N SER A 117 10.59 -5.20 -5.32
CA SER A 117 9.21 -4.78 -5.45
C SER A 117 9.06 -3.35 -4.93
N GLU A 118 8.35 -2.52 -5.68
CA GLU A 118 8.00 -1.16 -5.31
C GLU A 118 6.73 -1.14 -4.44
N ASP A 119 5.86 -2.14 -4.61
CA ASP A 119 4.67 -2.35 -3.78
C ASP A 119 4.98 -2.62 -2.30
N ARG A 120 4.05 -2.24 -1.41
CA ARG A 120 3.99 -2.65 0.00
C ARG A 120 2.57 -2.99 0.43
N ARG A 121 2.47 -3.76 1.50
CA ARG A 121 1.23 -4.01 2.25
C ARG A 121 1.41 -3.73 3.73
N SER A 122 0.34 -3.43 4.45
CA SER A 122 0.35 -3.33 5.90
C SER A 122 -1.00 -3.65 6.51
N ALA A 123 -0.95 -4.22 7.72
CA ALA A 123 -2.13 -4.45 8.54
C ALA A 123 -1.78 -4.23 10.02
N ALA A 124 -2.66 -3.58 10.77
CA ALA A 124 -2.48 -3.36 12.20
C ALA A 124 -3.82 -3.23 12.93
N THR A 125 -3.85 -3.62 14.20
CA THR A 125 -4.96 -3.34 15.12
C THR A 125 -4.62 -2.11 15.97
N CYS A 126 -5.56 -1.17 16.08
CA CYS A 126 -5.44 -0.04 16.98
C CYS A 126 -5.58 -0.50 18.44
N LEU A 127 -4.65 -0.08 19.31
CA LEU A 127 -4.62 -0.49 20.72
C LEU A 127 -5.22 0.55 21.66
N GLN A 128 -5.13 1.82 21.28
CA GLN A 128 -5.63 2.95 22.06
C GLN A 128 -6.99 3.49 21.53
N SER A 129 -7.35 3.14 20.30
CA SER A 129 -8.70 3.27 19.74
C SER A 129 -9.24 1.89 19.37
N ARG A 130 -10.51 1.81 18.95
CA ARG A 130 -11.04 0.60 18.34
C ARG A 130 -10.65 0.55 16.86
N GLY A 131 -10.76 -0.64 16.28
CA GLY A 131 -10.67 -0.85 14.85
C GLY A 131 -9.34 -1.43 14.36
N MET A 132 -9.35 -1.80 13.08
CA MET A 132 -8.21 -2.35 12.35
C MET A 132 -7.95 -1.53 11.09
N LEU A 133 -6.66 -1.38 10.77
CA LEU A 133 -6.16 -0.69 9.60
C LEU A 133 -5.52 -1.69 8.64
N PHE A 134 -5.83 -1.55 7.36
CA PHE A 134 -5.26 -2.33 6.26
C PHE A 134 -4.84 -1.38 5.15
N GLY A 135 -3.77 -1.70 4.44
CA GLY A 135 -3.18 -0.81 3.45
C GLY A 135 -2.46 -1.57 2.36
N VAL A 136 -2.66 -1.14 1.12
CA VAL A 136 -1.83 -1.48 -0.04
C VAL A 136 -1.25 -0.19 -0.60
N PHE A 137 0.01 -0.25 -1.00
CA PHE A 137 0.81 0.90 -1.38
C PHE A 137 1.57 0.54 -2.65
N ASP A 138 1.27 1.22 -3.74
CA ASP A 138 1.98 1.04 -5.01
C ASP A 138 3.10 2.07 -5.08
N GLY A 139 4.35 1.62 -5.15
CA GLY A 139 5.50 2.50 -5.19
C GLY A 139 5.99 2.73 -6.62
N HIS A 140 6.59 3.87 -6.89
CA HIS A 140 7.23 4.11 -8.17
C HIS A 140 8.44 5.03 -8.07
N ALA A 141 9.33 4.92 -9.06
CA ALA A 141 10.64 5.56 -9.06
C ALA A 141 11.49 5.16 -7.84
N GLY A 142 11.36 3.90 -7.42
CA GLY A 142 11.95 3.30 -6.24
C GLY A 142 10.92 3.00 -5.14
N TYR A 143 11.24 1.99 -4.33
CA TYR A 143 10.37 1.51 -3.24
C TYR A 143 10.41 2.37 -1.95
N ALA A 144 11.23 3.42 -1.91
CA ALA A 144 11.54 4.12 -0.65
C ALA A 144 10.32 4.86 -0.07
N CYS A 145 9.54 5.56 -0.91
CA CYS A 145 8.29 6.21 -0.49
C CYS A 145 7.27 5.19 0.02
N ALA A 146 7.03 4.12 -0.74
CA ALA A 146 6.09 3.06 -0.35
C ALA A 146 6.48 2.40 0.98
N GLN A 147 7.77 2.10 1.17
CA GLN A 147 8.26 1.58 2.44
C GLN A 147 7.96 2.55 3.59
N ALA A 148 8.35 3.83 3.46
CA ALA A 148 8.17 4.82 4.52
C ALA A 148 6.68 5.04 4.84
N VAL A 149 5.83 5.14 3.82
CA VAL A 149 4.38 5.32 4.02
C VAL A 149 3.77 4.08 4.69
N SER A 150 4.14 2.87 4.26
CA SER A 150 3.59 1.63 4.81
C SER A 150 3.82 1.46 6.32
N GLU A 151 4.93 1.96 6.85
CA GLU A 151 5.26 1.83 8.27
C GLU A 151 4.91 3.05 9.12
N ARG A 152 4.61 4.20 8.49
CA ARG A 152 4.32 5.46 9.19
C ARG A 152 2.85 5.83 9.19
N LEU A 153 2.15 5.66 8.06
CA LEU A 153 0.81 6.24 7.87
C LEU A 153 -0.19 5.78 8.92
N PHE A 154 -0.14 4.52 9.33
CA PHE A 154 -1.04 4.01 10.37
C PHE A 154 -0.82 4.67 11.73
N TYR A 155 0.41 5.08 12.06
CA TYR A 155 0.66 5.85 13.28
C TYR A 155 0.07 7.26 13.19
N TYR A 156 0.18 7.92 12.04
CA TYR A 156 -0.46 9.24 11.82
C TYR A 156 -1.99 9.12 11.93
N ILE A 157 -2.59 8.07 11.38
CA ILE A 157 -4.02 7.78 11.52
C ILE A 157 -4.36 7.54 12.99
N ALA A 158 -3.61 6.68 13.69
CA ALA A 158 -3.82 6.40 15.10
C ALA A 158 -3.76 7.69 15.95
N VAL A 159 -2.70 8.50 15.82
CA VAL A 159 -2.57 9.79 16.51
C VAL A 159 -3.77 10.70 16.26
N THR A 160 -4.26 10.75 15.01
CA THR A 160 -5.38 11.63 14.64
C THR A 160 -6.70 11.16 15.25
N LEU A 161 -6.88 9.85 15.43
CA LEU A 161 -8.08 9.27 16.05
C LEU A 161 -8.07 9.37 17.59
N LEU A 162 -6.92 9.59 18.22
CA LEU A 162 -6.83 9.59 19.68
C LEU A 162 -7.42 10.85 20.32
N PRO A 163 -8.06 10.71 21.49
CA PRO A 163 -8.49 11.86 22.29
C PRO A 163 -7.29 12.69 22.73
N VAL A 164 -7.45 14.02 22.82
CA VAL A 164 -6.38 14.92 23.27
C VAL A 164 -5.84 14.50 24.64
N LYS A 165 -6.71 13.99 25.54
CA LYS A 165 -6.30 13.43 26.83
C LYS A 165 -5.26 12.31 26.68
N THR A 166 -5.50 11.34 25.79
CA THR A 166 -4.56 10.25 25.55
C THR A 166 -3.26 10.74 24.92
N LEU A 167 -3.33 11.76 24.05
CA LEU A 167 -2.12 12.38 23.50
C LEU A 167 -1.29 13.07 24.60
N ARG A 168 -1.93 13.75 25.56
CA ARG A 168 -1.26 14.32 26.73
C ARG A 168 -0.58 13.25 27.59
N ASP A 169 -1.25 12.11 27.81
CA ASP A 169 -0.67 10.97 28.54
C ASP A 169 0.55 10.38 27.82
N ILE A 170 0.50 10.29 26.48
CA ILE A 170 1.63 9.87 25.64
C ILE A 170 2.79 10.88 25.75
N GLU A 171 2.52 12.17 25.59
CA GLU A 171 3.56 13.19 25.66
C GLU A 171 4.23 13.24 27.03
N ASP A 172 3.45 13.18 28.12
CA ASP A 172 3.97 13.12 29.48
C ASP A 172 4.84 11.87 29.71
N ALA A 173 4.45 10.72 29.14
CA ALA A 173 5.29 9.52 29.20
C ALA A 173 6.64 9.76 28.50
N VAL A 174 6.65 10.40 27.32
CA VAL A 174 7.89 10.69 26.59
C VAL A 174 8.75 11.73 27.33
N GLU A 175 8.17 12.79 27.87
CA GLU A 175 8.89 13.83 28.62
C GLU A 175 9.54 13.29 29.91
N ASN A 176 8.88 12.34 30.57
CA ASN A 176 9.37 11.73 31.81
C ASN A 176 10.11 10.40 31.59
N GLU A 177 10.51 10.09 30.35
CA GLU A 177 11.25 8.86 29.99
C GLU A 177 10.56 7.56 30.46
N ARG A 178 9.22 7.57 30.49
CA ARG A 178 8.39 6.41 30.82
C ARG A 178 8.03 5.63 29.55
N PRO A 179 7.72 4.32 29.67
CA PRO A 179 7.21 3.55 28.55
C PRO A 179 5.95 4.18 27.95
N VAL A 180 5.99 4.47 26.65
CA VAL A 180 4.83 4.99 25.90
C VAL A 180 3.82 3.87 25.69
N LEU A 181 2.53 4.21 25.83
CA LEU A 181 1.46 3.27 25.53
C LEU A 181 1.53 2.80 24.07
N PRO A 182 1.49 1.48 23.81
CA PRO A 182 1.56 0.98 22.44
C PRO A 182 0.32 1.42 21.67
N MET A 183 0.53 2.01 20.48
CA MET A 183 -0.55 2.57 19.66
C MET A 183 -1.14 1.53 18.69
N LEU A 184 -0.28 0.67 18.13
CA LEU A 184 -0.62 -0.29 17.09
C LEU A 184 -0.04 -1.66 17.41
N GLN A 185 -0.78 -2.71 17.10
CA GLN A 185 -0.29 -4.08 16.99
C GLN A 185 -0.22 -4.46 15.51
N TRP A 186 0.99 -4.65 14.99
CA TRP A 186 1.22 -4.96 13.58
C TRP A 186 1.04 -6.45 13.26
N HIS A 187 0.43 -6.73 12.11
CA HIS A 187 0.24 -8.07 11.55
C HIS A 187 0.98 -8.17 10.22
N LYS A 188 2.29 -8.43 10.30
CA LYS A 188 3.23 -8.41 9.16
C LYS A 188 3.70 -9.81 8.81
N HIS A 189 3.90 -10.06 7.51
CA HIS A 189 4.65 -11.23 7.06
C HIS A 189 6.14 -11.07 7.45
N PRO A 190 6.89 -12.16 7.72
CA PRO A 190 8.30 -12.05 8.08
C PRO A 190 9.20 -11.35 7.04
N ASN A 191 8.80 -11.34 5.76
CA ASN A 191 9.51 -10.61 4.70
C ASN A 191 9.19 -9.11 4.67
N ASP A 192 8.14 -8.66 5.36
CA ASP A 192 7.75 -7.25 5.41
C ASP A 192 8.62 -6.55 6.48
N HIS A 193 9.75 -5.99 6.06
CA HIS A 193 10.70 -5.35 6.97
C HIS A 193 10.27 -3.93 7.39
N THR A 194 10.78 -3.48 8.54
CA THR A 194 10.69 -2.08 9.00
C THR A 194 12.04 -1.38 8.90
N SER A 195 12.07 -0.10 8.55
CA SER A 195 13.30 0.68 8.51
C SER A 195 13.87 0.86 9.92
N THR A 196 15.01 0.22 10.22
CA THR A 196 15.68 0.30 11.53
C THR A 196 16.33 1.67 11.75
N ASP A 197 16.87 2.26 10.70
CA ASP A 197 17.75 3.44 10.81
C ASP A 197 16.94 4.74 10.90
N SER A 198 15.71 4.74 10.39
CA SER A 198 14.83 5.92 10.33
C SER A 198 13.89 6.07 11.52
N GLY A 199 13.87 5.10 12.44
CA GLY A 199 12.89 5.05 13.53
C GLY A 199 12.89 6.30 14.43
N LYS A 200 14.08 6.86 14.71
CA LYS A 200 14.20 8.09 15.51
C LYS A 200 13.62 9.30 14.79
N LEU A 201 13.89 9.44 13.49
CA LEU A 201 13.35 10.54 12.68
C LEU A 201 11.82 10.47 12.65
N TYR A 202 11.28 9.30 12.31
CA TYR A 202 9.83 9.11 12.19
C TYR A 202 9.11 9.32 13.51
N PHE A 203 9.69 8.85 14.62
CA PHE A 203 9.15 9.11 15.95
C PHE A 203 9.11 10.61 16.28
N ASN A 204 10.17 11.36 15.96
CA ASN A 204 10.22 12.80 16.23
C ASN A 204 9.19 13.59 15.40
N SER A 205 9.00 13.24 14.13
CA SER A 205 7.98 13.87 13.27
C SER A 205 6.57 13.57 13.78
N LEU A 206 6.30 12.30 14.13
CA LEU A 206 5.04 11.90 14.74
C LEU A 206 4.80 12.61 16.09
N ARG A 207 5.85 12.76 16.90
CA ARG A 207 5.80 13.50 18.17
C ARG A 207 5.39 14.94 17.98
N THR A 208 6.01 15.59 17.00
CA THR A 208 5.68 16.97 16.64
C THR A 208 4.21 17.07 16.23
N TYR A 209 3.70 16.10 15.48
CA TYR A 209 2.29 16.08 15.09
C TYR A 209 1.33 15.97 16.28
N TRP A 210 1.55 15.03 17.22
CA TRP A 210 0.64 14.93 18.36
C TRP A 210 0.74 16.13 19.30
N GLN A 211 1.92 16.76 19.43
CA GLN A 211 2.10 17.99 20.21
C GLN A 211 1.28 19.15 19.62
N GLU A 212 1.31 19.31 18.30
CA GLU A 212 0.47 20.32 17.63
C GLU A 212 -1.02 20.08 17.86
N ARG A 213 -1.47 18.81 17.84
CA ARG A 213 -2.87 18.48 18.18
C ARG A 213 -3.22 18.81 19.64
N ILE A 214 -2.29 18.62 20.57
CA ILE A 214 -2.47 19.02 21.98
C ILE A 214 -2.61 20.54 22.09
N ASP A 215 -1.77 21.29 21.37
CA ASP A 215 -1.72 22.75 21.40
C ASP A 215 -2.99 23.39 20.80
N LEU A 216 -3.60 22.76 19.80
CA LEU A 216 -4.82 23.26 19.14
C LEU A 216 -6.11 22.96 19.93
N GLU A 217 -6.04 22.12 20.97
CA GLU A 217 -7.20 21.65 21.77
C GLU A 217 -8.38 21.14 20.91
N GLU A 218 -8.08 20.56 19.74
CA GLU A 218 -9.06 20.01 18.81
C GLU A 218 -9.69 18.71 19.38
N ASP A 219 -10.72 18.88 20.23
CA ASP A 219 -11.63 17.81 20.66
C ASP A 219 -12.96 17.82 19.87
N GLU A 220 -13.08 18.63 18.81
CA GLU A 220 -14.28 18.69 17.94
C GLU A 220 -14.64 17.33 17.34
N ASP A 221 -15.93 17.14 17.03
CA ASP A 221 -16.54 15.91 16.50
C ASP A 221 -15.60 15.21 15.50
N ARG A 222 -14.95 14.13 15.97
CA ARG A 222 -13.91 13.41 15.24
C ARG A 222 -14.54 12.54 14.16
N TYR A 223 -14.91 13.16 13.05
CA TYR A 223 -15.27 12.44 11.85
C TYR A 223 -14.04 11.67 11.36
N VAL A 224 -14.13 10.34 11.37
CA VAL A 224 -13.06 9.44 10.92
C VAL A 224 -12.57 9.81 9.51
N GLN A 225 -13.47 10.28 8.65
CA GLN A 225 -13.13 10.79 7.32
C GLN A 225 -12.11 11.93 7.38
N THR A 226 -12.39 12.98 8.14
CA THR A 226 -11.47 14.12 8.32
C THR A 226 -10.17 13.68 8.98
N ALA A 227 -10.23 12.76 9.93
CA ALA A 227 -9.03 12.21 10.57
C ALA A 227 -8.11 11.49 9.57
N LEU A 228 -8.68 10.68 8.67
CA LEU A 228 -7.94 10.01 7.60
C LEU A 228 -7.33 11.02 6.63
N MET A 229 -8.09 12.02 6.18
CA MET A 229 -7.59 13.07 5.29
C MET A 229 -6.42 13.84 5.92
N ASN A 230 -6.55 14.23 7.18
CA ASN A 230 -5.52 14.97 7.91
C ASN A 230 -4.25 14.13 8.12
N ALA A 231 -4.40 12.85 8.45
CA ALA A 231 -3.25 11.95 8.63
C ALA A 231 -2.42 11.80 7.35
N PHE A 232 -3.08 11.64 6.20
CA PHE A 232 -2.41 11.54 4.90
C PHE A 232 -1.69 12.86 4.55
N LYS A 233 -2.39 13.99 4.63
CA LYS A 233 -1.80 15.31 4.34
C LYS A 233 -0.62 15.62 5.25
N ARG A 234 -0.74 15.28 6.54
CA ARG A 234 0.31 15.50 7.51
C ARG A 234 1.54 14.66 7.20
N LEU A 235 1.39 13.36 6.97
CA LEU A 235 2.54 12.52 6.65
C LEU A 235 3.28 13.00 5.40
N ASP A 236 2.56 13.39 4.34
CA ASP A 236 3.19 13.91 3.12
C ASP A 236 3.93 15.23 3.35
N ASN A 237 3.36 16.11 4.19
CA ASN A 237 4.02 17.33 4.61
C ASN A 237 5.31 17.04 5.39
N ASP A 238 5.28 16.10 6.33
CA ASP A 238 6.44 15.68 7.10
C ASP A 238 7.52 15.07 6.19
N ILE A 239 7.16 14.20 5.23
CA ILE A 239 8.09 13.66 4.22
C ILE A 239 8.78 14.80 3.45
N SER A 240 8.00 15.81 3.04
CA SER A 240 8.51 16.99 2.35
C SER A 240 9.43 17.85 3.23
N LEU A 241 9.11 18.04 4.52
CA LEU A 241 9.93 18.84 5.43
C LEU A 241 11.22 18.11 5.82
N GLU A 242 11.15 16.81 6.07
CA GLU A 242 12.30 15.97 6.40
C GLU A 242 13.36 16.03 5.28
N ALA A 243 12.93 15.94 4.03
CA ALA A 243 13.81 16.05 2.85
C ALA A 243 14.48 17.43 2.69
N GLN A 244 13.97 18.48 3.35
CA GLN A 244 14.57 19.82 3.33
C GLN A 244 15.57 20.05 4.47
N VAL A 245 15.44 19.29 5.57
CA VAL A 245 16.20 19.53 6.81
C VAL A 245 17.32 18.50 6.98
N ASP A 246 17.05 17.24 6.67
CA ASP A 246 17.99 16.13 6.86
C ASP A 246 18.23 15.39 5.54
N PHE A 247 19.46 15.54 5.05
CA PHE A 247 19.91 14.95 3.80
C PHE A 247 20.31 13.48 3.94
N GLY A 248 20.36 12.96 5.17
CA GLY A 248 20.78 11.61 5.52
C GLY A 248 22.22 11.29 5.14
N ASP A 249 22.65 10.05 5.43
CA ASP A 249 23.86 9.48 4.84
C ASP A 249 23.64 9.27 3.33
N PRO A 250 24.45 9.88 2.43
CA PRO A 250 24.38 9.66 0.98
C PRO A 250 24.38 8.19 0.55
N PHE A 251 25.00 7.30 1.33
CA PHE A 251 25.07 5.87 1.05
C PHE A 251 23.85 5.09 1.57
N SER A 252 22.99 5.70 2.37
CA SER A 252 21.77 5.08 2.83
C SER A 252 20.73 4.99 1.70
N HIS A 253 20.18 3.79 1.53
CA HIS A 253 19.06 3.59 0.61
C HIS A 253 17.74 4.20 1.13
N PHE A 254 17.69 4.74 2.36
CA PHE A 254 16.46 5.29 2.95
C PHE A 254 16.62 6.72 3.44
N THR A 255 17.39 7.55 2.74
CA THR A 255 17.44 8.98 3.10
C THR A 255 16.07 9.66 2.92
N PRO A 256 15.75 10.69 3.73
CA PRO A 256 14.50 11.45 3.57
C PRO A 256 14.31 11.99 2.15
N LEU A 257 15.41 12.39 1.50
CA LEU A 257 15.36 12.85 0.11
C LEU A 257 14.99 11.73 -0.88
N ARG A 258 15.48 10.49 -0.72
CA ARG A 258 15.04 9.36 -1.57
C ARG A 258 13.57 9.02 -1.36
N VAL A 259 13.10 9.07 -0.12
CA VAL A 259 11.68 8.89 0.22
C VAL A 259 10.81 9.95 -0.45
N ALA A 260 11.23 11.21 -0.41
CA ALA A 260 10.48 12.33 -1.00
C ALA A 260 10.55 12.38 -2.53
N LEU A 261 11.66 11.93 -3.14
CA LEU A 261 11.84 11.90 -4.60
C LEU A 261 11.10 10.73 -5.28
N SER A 262 11.02 9.58 -4.62
CA SER A 262 10.14 8.49 -5.05
C SER A 262 8.68 8.82 -4.72
N GLY A 263 7.74 8.12 -5.34
CA GLY A 263 6.32 8.33 -5.10
C GLY A 263 5.61 7.06 -4.70
N CYS A 264 4.40 7.23 -4.17
CA CYS A 264 3.61 6.09 -3.74
C CYS A 264 2.09 6.39 -3.71
N THR A 265 1.28 5.45 -4.19
CA THR A 265 -0.16 5.41 -3.95
C THR A 265 -0.47 4.81 -2.58
N ALA A 266 -1.66 5.04 -2.04
CA ALA A 266 -2.08 4.44 -0.79
C ALA A 266 -3.60 4.22 -0.80
N CYS A 267 -4.02 2.97 -0.77
CA CYS A 267 -5.40 2.61 -0.48
C CYS A 267 -5.44 2.03 0.93
N VAL A 268 -6.10 2.72 1.86
CA VAL A 268 -6.16 2.36 3.28
C VAL A 268 -7.60 2.15 3.71
N VAL A 269 -7.85 1.05 4.40
CA VAL A 269 -9.15 0.70 4.98
C VAL A 269 -9.07 0.75 6.49
N HIS A 270 -9.99 1.47 7.12
CA HIS A 270 -10.22 1.47 8.56
C HIS A 270 -11.58 0.83 8.85
N VAL A 271 -11.60 -0.20 9.70
CA VAL A 271 -12.84 -0.87 10.12
C VAL A 271 -12.95 -0.79 11.64
N ASP A 272 -14.00 -0.13 12.14
CA ASP A 272 -14.36 -0.10 13.56
C ASP A 272 -15.83 -0.55 13.73
N GLY A 273 -16.02 -1.74 14.30
CA GLY A 273 -17.36 -2.34 14.34
C GLY A 273 -17.94 -2.47 12.93
N ASN A 274 -19.12 -1.90 12.71
CA ASN A 274 -19.77 -1.93 11.40
C ASN A 274 -19.38 -0.76 10.50
N ASP A 275 -18.58 0.20 10.98
CA ASP A 275 -18.19 1.36 10.21
C ASP A 275 -16.90 1.09 9.44
N LEU A 276 -17.03 1.01 8.12
CA LEU A 276 -15.93 0.84 7.19
C LEU A 276 -15.63 2.17 6.49
N HIS A 277 -14.36 2.57 6.50
CA HIS A 277 -13.88 3.76 5.82
C HIS A 277 -12.75 3.37 4.87
N VAL A 278 -12.78 3.89 3.64
CA VAL A 278 -11.69 3.71 2.67
C VAL A 278 -11.13 5.07 2.31
N ALA A 279 -9.86 5.30 2.64
CA ALA A 279 -9.10 6.45 2.18
C ALA A 279 -8.22 6.03 1.01
N ASN A 280 -8.55 6.47 -0.20
CA ASN A 280 -7.80 6.15 -1.42
C ASN A 280 -7.00 7.34 -1.93
N LEU A 281 -5.74 7.08 -2.32
CA LEU A 281 -4.81 8.05 -2.88
C LEU A 281 -4.06 7.38 -4.05
N GLY A 282 -4.39 7.73 -5.29
CA GLY A 282 -3.86 7.08 -6.49
C GLY A 282 -4.83 6.05 -7.08
N ASP A 283 -4.30 5.06 -7.79
CA ASP A 283 -5.00 4.08 -8.63
C ASP A 283 -4.98 2.64 -8.10
N SER A 284 -4.47 2.43 -6.88
CA SER A 284 -4.89 1.28 -6.04
C SER A 284 -6.39 1.33 -5.78
N ARG A 285 -7.01 0.16 -5.50
CA ARG A 285 -8.48 0.06 -5.37
C ARG A 285 -8.94 -0.91 -4.29
N ALA A 286 -10.04 -0.55 -3.64
CA ALA A 286 -10.82 -1.38 -2.74
C ALA A 286 -12.19 -1.75 -3.35
N VAL A 287 -12.53 -3.04 -3.31
CA VAL A 287 -13.78 -3.60 -3.85
C VAL A 287 -14.42 -4.53 -2.82
N LEU A 288 -15.67 -4.24 -2.46
CA LEU A 288 -16.47 -5.04 -1.54
C LEU A 288 -17.17 -6.18 -2.28
N GLY A 289 -17.00 -7.40 -1.77
CA GLY A 289 -17.68 -8.60 -2.24
C GLY A 289 -18.99 -8.80 -1.48
N VAL A 290 -20.10 -8.68 -2.21
CA VAL A 290 -21.45 -8.80 -1.65
C VAL A 290 -22.11 -10.07 -2.18
N GLN A 291 -22.70 -10.85 -1.28
CA GLN A 291 -23.49 -12.02 -1.65
C GLN A 291 -24.96 -11.64 -1.67
N GLU A 292 -25.56 -11.65 -2.85
CA GLU A 292 -26.99 -11.35 -3.03
C GLU A 292 -27.86 -12.52 -2.54
N GLU A 293 -29.15 -12.24 -2.32
CA GLU A 293 -30.12 -13.23 -1.78
C GLU A 293 -30.26 -14.49 -2.66
N ASN A 294 -30.03 -14.36 -3.96
CA ASN A 294 -30.04 -15.48 -4.91
C ASN A 294 -28.74 -16.32 -4.90
N GLY A 295 -27.80 -16.00 -3.99
CA GLY A 295 -26.49 -16.63 -3.87
C GLY A 295 -25.44 -16.16 -4.89
N THR A 296 -25.78 -15.21 -5.76
CA THR A 296 -24.81 -14.61 -6.70
C THR A 296 -23.94 -13.57 -6.02
N TRP A 297 -22.79 -13.31 -6.62
CA TRP A 297 -21.80 -12.36 -6.11
C TRP A 297 -21.86 -11.06 -6.89
N SER A 298 -21.78 -9.92 -6.21
CA SER A 298 -21.72 -8.58 -6.82
C SER A 298 -20.51 -7.82 -6.29
N ALA A 299 -19.79 -7.17 -7.21
CA ALA A 299 -18.64 -6.32 -6.88
C ALA A 299 -19.07 -4.87 -6.70
N HIS A 300 -18.92 -4.35 -5.49
CA HIS A 300 -19.17 -2.96 -5.15
C HIS A 300 -17.84 -2.23 -4.99
N THR A 301 -17.47 -1.41 -5.97
CA THR A 301 -16.29 -0.54 -5.86
C THR A 301 -16.56 0.52 -4.80
N ILE A 302 -15.65 0.65 -3.82
CA ILE A 302 -15.76 1.62 -2.72
C ILE A 302 -14.58 2.60 -2.69
N SER A 303 -13.80 2.67 -3.76
CA SER A 303 -12.79 3.69 -3.99
C SER A 303 -12.72 4.01 -5.47
N ASN A 304 -12.57 5.27 -5.83
CA ASN A 304 -12.35 5.66 -7.22
C ASN A 304 -10.85 5.75 -7.49
N ASP A 305 -10.42 5.26 -8.65
CA ASP A 305 -9.03 5.41 -9.08
C ASP A 305 -8.78 6.87 -9.43
N HIS A 306 -7.66 7.42 -8.97
CA HIS A 306 -7.26 8.78 -9.27
C HIS A 306 -6.33 8.80 -10.48
N ASN A 307 -6.88 8.64 -11.68
CA ASN A 307 -6.13 8.67 -12.93
C ASN A 307 -6.97 9.31 -14.06
N ALA A 308 -6.43 9.34 -15.28
CA ALA A 308 -7.09 9.98 -16.42
C ALA A 308 -8.44 9.36 -16.85
N GLN A 309 -8.76 8.14 -16.43
CA GLN A 309 -10.05 7.51 -16.75
C GLN A 309 -11.17 7.99 -15.82
N ASN A 310 -10.82 8.56 -14.67
CA ASN A 310 -11.76 9.17 -13.76
C ASN A 310 -12.03 10.61 -14.19
N THR A 311 -13.24 10.86 -14.70
CA THR A 311 -13.61 12.18 -15.22
C THR A 311 -13.64 13.24 -14.13
N ASP A 312 -14.06 12.89 -12.91
CA ASP A 312 -14.18 13.83 -11.80
C ASP A 312 -12.79 14.23 -11.31
N GLU A 313 -11.86 13.28 -11.27
CA GLU A 313 -10.46 13.55 -10.94
C GLU A 313 -9.76 14.38 -12.02
N LEU A 314 -10.04 14.10 -13.30
CA LEU A 314 -9.55 14.93 -14.41
C LEU A 314 -10.09 16.36 -14.30
N GLN A 315 -11.38 16.55 -14.00
CA GLN A 315 -11.95 17.89 -13.81
C GLN A 315 -11.34 18.60 -12.60
N ARG A 316 -11.13 17.91 -11.48
CA ARG A 316 -10.44 18.45 -10.31
C ARG A 316 -9.07 19.00 -10.69
N VAL A 317 -8.23 18.15 -11.29
CA VAL A 317 -6.88 18.51 -11.73
C VAL A 317 -6.90 19.70 -12.68
N LEU A 318 -7.82 19.74 -13.66
CA LEU A 318 -7.92 20.88 -14.57
C LEU A 318 -8.32 22.18 -13.83
N SER A 319 -9.28 22.10 -12.89
CA SER A 319 -9.81 23.25 -12.18
C SER A 319 -8.83 23.91 -11.20
N GLU A 320 -7.80 23.19 -10.77
CA GLU A 320 -6.76 23.69 -9.86
C GLU A 320 -5.71 24.57 -10.57
N HIS A 321 -5.70 24.57 -11.92
CA HIS A 321 -4.73 25.33 -12.72
C HIS A 321 -5.42 26.30 -13.68
N PRO A 322 -4.71 27.37 -14.12
CA PRO A 322 -5.25 28.30 -15.11
C PRO A 322 -5.69 27.61 -16.41
N ALA A 323 -6.73 28.14 -17.06
CA ALA A 323 -7.27 27.61 -18.32
C ALA A 323 -6.24 27.44 -19.45
N LEU A 324 -5.18 28.26 -19.44
CA LEU A 324 -4.07 28.17 -20.40
C LEU A 324 -3.28 26.86 -20.27
N GLU A 325 -3.29 26.23 -19.09
CA GLU A 325 -2.57 25.00 -18.78
C GLU A 325 -3.43 23.74 -18.99
N HIS A 326 -4.73 23.85 -19.30
CA HIS A 326 -5.61 22.69 -19.45
C HIS A 326 -5.14 21.68 -20.53
N LYS A 327 -4.36 22.13 -21.52
CA LYS A 327 -3.78 21.27 -22.57
C LYS A 327 -2.44 20.63 -22.17
N THR A 328 -1.90 21.00 -21.02
CA THR A 328 -0.57 20.59 -20.56
C THR A 328 -0.56 19.89 -19.21
N VAL A 329 -1.52 20.20 -18.33
CA VAL A 329 -1.63 19.59 -17.00
C VAL A 329 -1.83 18.07 -17.11
N VAL A 330 -2.60 17.60 -18.09
CA VAL A 330 -2.72 16.17 -18.41
C VAL A 330 -2.41 15.95 -19.88
N LYS A 331 -1.42 15.10 -20.17
CA LYS A 331 -1.03 14.71 -21.54
C LYS A 331 -0.90 13.20 -21.63
N HIS A 332 -1.45 12.60 -22.68
CA HIS A 332 -1.44 11.13 -22.88
C HIS A 332 -1.94 10.34 -21.66
N GLY A 333 -2.95 10.89 -20.96
CA GLY A 333 -3.49 10.28 -19.74
C GLY A 333 -2.58 10.34 -18.51
N ARG A 334 -1.54 11.18 -18.52
CA ARG A 334 -0.57 11.32 -17.43
C ARG A 334 -0.47 12.77 -16.96
N LEU A 335 -0.30 12.97 -15.65
CA LEU A 335 -0.04 14.27 -15.04
C LEU A 335 1.29 14.82 -15.56
N LEU A 336 1.22 16.01 -16.17
CA LEU A 336 2.29 16.66 -16.94
C LEU A 336 2.93 15.75 -18.01
N GLY A 337 2.19 14.75 -18.49
CA GLY A 337 2.69 13.75 -19.44
C GLY A 337 3.65 12.71 -18.85
N LEU A 338 3.79 12.64 -17.52
CA LEU A 338 4.78 11.81 -16.84
C LEU A 338 4.13 10.77 -15.91
N LEU A 339 3.35 11.22 -14.92
CA LEU A 339 2.86 10.39 -13.82
C LEU A 339 1.46 9.83 -14.12
N MET A 340 1.24 8.53 -13.87
CA MET A 340 -0.08 7.88 -14.06
C MET A 340 -1.08 8.29 -12.97
N PRO A 341 -0.78 8.11 -11.67
CA PRO A 341 -1.70 8.53 -10.62
C PRO A 341 -1.73 10.06 -10.48
N PHE A 342 -2.92 10.61 -10.30
CA PHE A 342 -3.17 12.05 -10.12
C PHE A 342 -3.14 12.48 -8.65
N ARG A 343 -2.94 11.53 -7.73
CA ARG A 343 -2.67 11.74 -6.30
C ARG A 343 -1.60 10.77 -5.82
N GLY A 344 -0.77 11.18 -4.87
CA GLY A 344 0.30 10.33 -4.37
C GLY A 344 1.12 10.99 -3.26
N PHE A 345 1.74 10.16 -2.43
CA PHE A 345 2.77 10.55 -1.47
C PHE A 345 4.11 10.78 -2.18
N GLY A 346 4.98 11.57 -1.56
CA GLY A 346 6.32 11.82 -2.10
C GLY A 346 6.22 12.63 -3.39
N ASP A 347 6.94 12.21 -4.44
CA ASP A 347 6.88 12.82 -5.76
C ASP A 347 7.06 14.35 -5.72
N ILE A 348 8.00 14.83 -4.89
CA ILE A 348 8.21 16.27 -4.67
C ILE A 348 8.46 17.05 -5.96
N LYS A 349 8.90 16.36 -7.03
CA LYS A 349 9.05 16.93 -8.38
C LYS A 349 7.76 17.49 -8.97
N PHE A 350 6.59 17.07 -8.47
CA PHE A 350 5.28 17.58 -8.86
C PHE A 350 4.65 18.51 -7.81
N LYS A 351 5.35 18.76 -6.69
CA LYS A 351 4.82 19.52 -5.54
C LYS A 351 5.62 20.78 -5.24
N TRP A 352 6.95 20.67 -5.23
CA TRP A 352 7.84 21.77 -4.85
C TRP A 352 7.95 22.83 -5.94
N SER A 353 8.32 24.04 -5.55
CA SER A 353 8.64 25.10 -6.49
C SER A 353 9.86 24.74 -7.35
N GLY A 354 9.93 25.28 -8.56
CA GLY A 354 11.09 25.08 -9.44
C GLY A 354 12.42 25.52 -8.82
N GLU A 355 12.40 26.58 -8.00
CA GLU A 355 13.59 27.04 -7.25
C GLU A 355 14.07 25.99 -6.24
N MET A 356 13.16 25.38 -5.48
CA MET A 356 13.50 24.32 -4.52
C MET A 356 14.06 23.09 -5.23
N LEU A 357 13.44 22.66 -6.33
CA LEU A 357 13.91 21.52 -7.11
C LEU A 357 15.30 21.77 -7.71
N ASN A 358 15.53 22.95 -8.30
CA ASN A 358 16.84 23.33 -8.82
C ASN A 358 17.92 23.31 -7.72
N ARG A 359 17.61 23.83 -6.52
CA ARG A 359 18.55 23.76 -5.38
C ARG A 359 18.91 22.32 -5.00
N VAL A 360 17.95 21.39 -4.99
CA VAL A 360 18.24 19.97 -4.75
C VAL A 360 19.17 19.43 -5.83
N TYR A 361 18.88 19.73 -7.10
CA TYR A 361 19.67 19.23 -8.23
C TYR A 361 21.10 19.76 -8.26
N GLU A 362 21.31 21.01 -7.83
CA GLU A 362 22.64 21.62 -7.70
C GLU A 362 23.43 21.07 -6.50
N THR A 363 22.76 20.84 -5.37
CA THR A 363 23.43 20.48 -4.11
C THR A 363 23.64 18.98 -3.92
N ARG A 364 22.85 18.12 -4.60
CA ARG A 364 22.88 16.65 -4.43
C ARG A 364 22.97 15.88 -5.76
N PRO A 365 24.04 16.09 -6.56
CA PRO A 365 24.23 15.35 -7.81
C PRO A 365 24.45 13.84 -7.60
N ASP A 366 24.87 13.44 -6.40
CA ASP A 366 25.13 12.06 -5.97
C ASP A 366 23.86 11.19 -5.97
N ILE A 367 22.75 11.70 -5.41
CA ILE A 367 21.47 10.99 -5.36
C ILE A 367 20.79 10.88 -6.74
N LEU A 368 21.17 11.76 -7.67
CA LEU A 368 20.53 11.90 -9.00
C LEU A 368 21.29 11.18 -10.11
N SER A 369 22.39 10.51 -9.76
CA SER A 369 23.30 9.83 -10.70
C SER A 369 22.70 8.59 -11.38
N ALA A 370 21.56 8.09 -10.89
CA ALA A 370 20.93 6.88 -11.41
C ALA A 370 20.02 7.10 -12.64
N ASN A 371 19.51 8.31 -12.90
CA ASN A 371 18.61 8.57 -14.04
C ASN A 371 18.67 10.04 -14.47
N GLU A 372 19.26 10.34 -15.64
CA GLU A 372 19.37 11.71 -16.17
C GLU A 372 18.01 12.42 -16.34
N PHE A 373 16.93 11.66 -16.57
CA PHE A 373 15.55 12.16 -16.64
C PHE A 373 15.01 12.76 -15.32
N VAL A 374 15.69 12.52 -14.19
CA VAL A 374 15.32 13.08 -12.88
C VAL A 374 15.84 14.51 -12.71
N LYS A 375 16.80 14.95 -13.54
CA LYS A 375 17.45 16.28 -13.42
C LYS A 375 16.66 17.45 -14.03
N MET A 376 15.53 17.17 -14.68
CA MET A 376 14.76 18.20 -15.37
C MET A 376 13.45 18.46 -14.63
N LEU A 377 13.13 19.74 -14.47
CA LEU A 377 11.78 20.16 -14.09
C LEU A 377 10.76 19.50 -15.02
N PRO A 378 9.59 19.07 -14.52
CA PRO A 378 8.53 18.59 -15.39
C PRO A 378 8.21 19.58 -16.52
N PRO A 379 7.74 19.09 -17.68
CA PRO A 379 7.39 19.98 -18.77
C PRO A 379 6.16 20.82 -18.41
N ASN A 380 6.14 22.10 -18.81
CA ASN A 380 5.04 23.03 -18.55
C ASN A 380 4.76 23.25 -17.04
N TYR A 381 5.81 23.28 -16.22
CA TYR A 381 5.73 23.42 -14.76
C TYR A 381 5.59 24.90 -14.33
N HIS A 382 4.39 25.45 -14.49
CA HIS A 382 4.10 26.87 -14.30
C HIS A 382 3.48 27.20 -12.92
N THR A 383 2.53 26.39 -12.45
CA THR A 383 1.75 26.64 -11.23
C THR A 383 1.75 25.44 -10.28
N PRO A 384 2.93 25.00 -9.78
CA PRO A 384 2.97 23.95 -8.76
C PRO A 384 2.29 24.39 -7.45
N PRO A 385 1.77 23.46 -6.64
CA PRO A 385 1.82 22.00 -6.81
C PRO A 385 0.80 21.45 -7.83
N TYR A 386 1.16 20.37 -8.52
CA TYR A 386 0.28 19.62 -9.45
C TYR A 386 -0.20 18.27 -8.88
N LEU A 387 0.44 17.78 -7.81
CA LEU A 387 0.12 16.52 -7.15
C LEU A 387 -0.25 16.78 -5.69
N ILE A 388 -1.28 16.10 -5.20
CA ILE A 388 -1.73 16.20 -3.80
C ILE A 388 -1.69 14.84 -3.11
N ALA A 389 -1.53 14.86 -1.79
CA ALA A 389 -1.61 13.69 -0.92
C ALA A 389 -2.89 13.65 -0.08
N GLU A 390 -3.94 14.37 -0.50
CA GLU A 390 -5.25 14.31 0.14
C GLU A 390 -6.08 13.15 -0.45
N PRO A 391 -6.46 12.15 0.35
CA PRO A 391 -7.21 11.00 -0.14
C PRO A 391 -8.67 11.36 -0.41
N GLU A 392 -9.31 10.65 -1.33
CA GLU A 392 -10.76 10.54 -1.32
C GLU A 392 -11.16 9.54 -0.25
N VAL A 393 -12.09 9.93 0.64
CA VAL A 393 -12.58 9.04 1.70
C VAL A 393 -14.04 8.67 1.47
N THR A 394 -14.30 7.37 1.37
CA THR A 394 -15.66 6.82 1.33
C THR A 394 -15.99 6.15 2.67
N SER A 395 -17.27 6.21 3.06
CA SER A 395 -17.79 5.50 4.23
C SER A 395 -18.86 4.51 3.82
N HIS A 396 -18.87 3.36 4.46
CA HIS A 396 -19.84 2.30 4.24
C HIS A 396 -20.17 1.63 5.57
N THR A 397 -21.46 1.50 5.89
CA THR A 397 -21.90 0.69 7.02
C THR A 397 -22.05 -0.75 6.57
N LEU A 398 -21.25 -1.64 7.16
CA LEU A 398 -21.24 -3.06 6.88
C LEU A 398 -22.61 -3.69 7.13
N ARG A 399 -23.01 -4.58 6.22
CA ARG A 399 -24.29 -5.29 6.20
C ARG A 399 -24.06 -6.80 6.21
N PRO A 400 -25.03 -7.61 6.65
CA PRO A 400 -24.90 -9.08 6.65
C PRO A 400 -24.53 -9.70 5.29
N LYS A 401 -24.88 -9.04 4.18
CA LYS A 401 -24.56 -9.48 2.83
C LYS A 401 -23.14 -9.17 2.37
N ASP A 402 -22.44 -8.27 3.05
CA ASP A 402 -21.06 -7.92 2.76
C ASP A 402 -20.16 -9.00 3.37
N LYS A 403 -19.43 -9.75 2.54
CA LYS A 403 -18.72 -10.97 2.98
C LYS A 403 -17.21 -10.80 3.08
N PHE A 404 -16.63 -10.00 2.21
CA PHE A 404 -15.21 -9.72 2.21
C PHE A 404 -14.93 -8.39 1.50
N LEU A 405 -13.76 -7.83 1.78
CA LEU A 405 -13.22 -6.67 1.07
C LEU A 405 -11.88 -7.04 0.44
N ILE A 406 -11.69 -6.69 -0.84
CA ILE A 406 -10.43 -6.87 -1.54
C ILE A 406 -9.78 -5.51 -1.75
N MET A 407 -8.54 -5.35 -1.29
CA MET A 407 -7.67 -4.23 -1.59
C MET A 407 -6.53 -4.74 -2.47
N ALA A 408 -6.24 -4.06 -3.57
CA ALA A 408 -5.06 -4.40 -4.38
C ALA A 408 -4.51 -3.20 -5.14
N THR A 409 -3.22 -3.29 -5.47
CA THR A 409 -2.54 -2.40 -6.43
C THR A 409 -3.06 -2.66 -7.86
N ASP A 410 -2.74 -1.76 -8.78
CA ASP A 410 -3.26 -1.82 -10.16
C ASP A 410 -2.80 -3.09 -10.91
N GLY A 411 -1.67 -3.69 -10.51
CA GLY A 411 -1.17 -4.96 -11.05
C GLY A 411 -2.18 -6.11 -11.00
N LEU A 412 -3.15 -6.10 -10.07
CA LEU A 412 -4.31 -7.01 -10.12
C LEU A 412 -5.38 -6.50 -11.09
N TRP A 413 -5.76 -5.23 -10.95
CA TRP A 413 -6.94 -4.64 -11.60
C TRP A 413 -6.76 -4.44 -13.11
N GLU A 414 -5.52 -4.37 -13.60
CA GLU A 414 -5.19 -4.40 -15.03
C GLU A 414 -5.38 -5.80 -15.63
N LEU A 415 -5.23 -6.86 -14.84
CA LEU A 415 -5.33 -8.25 -15.29
C LEU A 415 -6.74 -8.80 -15.19
N MET A 416 -7.54 -8.35 -14.22
CA MET A 416 -8.87 -8.91 -13.94
C MET A 416 -9.92 -7.83 -13.70
N HIS A 417 -11.07 -8.00 -14.34
CA HIS A 417 -12.24 -7.17 -14.07
C HIS A 417 -12.75 -7.41 -12.64
N ARG A 418 -13.15 -6.34 -11.94
CA ARG A 418 -13.60 -6.36 -10.53
C ARG A 418 -14.65 -7.43 -10.20
N GLN A 419 -15.61 -7.64 -11.11
CA GLN A 419 -16.67 -8.63 -10.93
C GLN A 419 -16.12 -10.06 -10.95
N THR A 420 -15.12 -10.33 -11.79
CA THR A 420 -14.45 -11.63 -11.87
C THR A 420 -13.65 -11.89 -10.60
N VAL A 421 -12.94 -10.89 -10.07
CA VAL A 421 -12.18 -10.99 -8.82
C VAL A 421 -13.10 -11.38 -7.65
N VAL A 422 -14.22 -10.67 -7.49
CA VAL A 422 -15.21 -10.97 -6.43
C VAL A 422 -15.83 -12.35 -6.62
N GLN A 423 -16.14 -12.75 -7.86
CA GLN A 423 -16.68 -14.08 -8.11
C GLN A 423 -15.69 -15.19 -7.72
N VAL A 424 -14.41 -15.06 -8.08
CA VAL A 424 -13.36 -16.04 -7.75
C VAL A 424 -13.24 -16.20 -6.23
N ILE A 425 -13.16 -15.10 -5.47
CA ILE A 425 -13.09 -15.17 -4.01
C ILE A 425 -14.38 -15.71 -3.39
N GLY A 426 -15.53 -15.26 -3.88
CA GLY A 426 -16.82 -15.69 -3.38
C GLY A 426 -17.05 -17.19 -3.52
N GLU A 427 -16.69 -17.75 -4.68
CA GLU A 427 -16.73 -19.20 -4.94
C GLU A 427 -15.70 -19.95 -4.08
N HIS A 428 -14.51 -19.39 -3.90
CA HIS A 428 -13.46 -19.96 -3.05
C HIS A 428 -13.89 -20.07 -1.58
N LEU A 429 -14.48 -19.02 -1.00
CA LEU A 429 -14.85 -18.95 0.41
C LEU A 429 -16.11 -19.75 0.78
N THR A 430 -17.09 -19.83 -0.11
CA THR A 430 -18.34 -20.57 0.18
C THR A 430 -18.17 -22.07 0.09
N GLY A 431 -17.01 -22.55 -0.38
CA GLY A 431 -16.83 -23.96 -0.73
C GLY A 431 -17.80 -24.43 -1.83
N LEU A 432 -18.56 -23.51 -2.47
CA LEU A 432 -19.44 -23.74 -3.61
C LEU A 432 -18.61 -23.93 -4.89
N HIS A 433 -17.65 -24.82 -4.82
CA HIS A 433 -17.54 -25.79 -5.87
C HIS A 433 -18.52 -26.92 -5.53
N TRP A 434 -19.07 -27.58 -6.54
CA TRP A 434 -20.06 -28.67 -6.41
C TRP A 434 -21.53 -28.23 -6.39
N GLN A 435 -22.17 -28.54 -7.53
CA GLN A 435 -23.61 -28.74 -7.72
C GLN A 435 -24.48 -27.52 -8.04
N LYS A 436 -24.24 -26.87 -9.19
CA LYS A 436 -25.40 -26.71 -10.09
C LYS A 436 -25.57 -28.04 -10.83
N PRO A 437 -26.62 -28.84 -10.55
CA PRO A 437 -27.01 -29.89 -11.46
C PRO A 437 -27.20 -29.24 -12.82
N VAL A 438 -26.70 -29.89 -13.87
CA VAL A 438 -26.91 -29.38 -15.21
C VAL A 438 -28.34 -29.72 -15.60
N SER A 439 -29.28 -28.91 -15.14
CA SER A 439 -30.71 -29.10 -15.32
C SER A 439 -31.15 -28.40 -16.61
N GLY A 440 -31.75 -29.15 -17.54
CA GLY A 440 -32.49 -28.57 -18.66
C GLY A 440 -31.74 -28.38 -19.99
N LEU A 441 -30.52 -28.91 -20.14
CA LEU A 441 -29.77 -28.88 -21.42
C LEU A 441 -29.36 -30.29 -21.85
N SER A 442 -29.64 -30.64 -23.11
CA SER A 442 -29.14 -31.87 -23.74
C SER A 442 -27.66 -31.66 -24.09
N PHE A 443 -26.77 -32.43 -23.46
CA PHE A 443 -25.35 -32.43 -23.80
C PHE A 443 -25.03 -33.65 -24.66
N THR A 444 -24.18 -33.45 -25.66
CA THR A 444 -23.47 -34.57 -26.29
C THR A 444 -22.46 -35.16 -25.31
N MET A 445 -22.11 -36.44 -25.47
CA MET A 445 -21.07 -37.10 -24.68
C MET A 445 -19.74 -36.35 -24.68
N GLY A 446 -19.37 -35.74 -25.81
CA GLY A 446 -18.15 -34.93 -25.93
C GLY A 446 -18.19 -33.64 -25.09
N GLN A 447 -19.34 -32.95 -25.06
CA GLN A 447 -19.53 -31.76 -24.22
C GLN A 447 -19.55 -32.12 -22.74
N MET A 448 -20.20 -33.23 -22.37
CA MET A 448 -20.21 -33.73 -20.99
C MET A 448 -18.80 -34.12 -20.52
N HIS A 449 -18.03 -34.80 -21.38
CA HIS A 449 -16.65 -35.17 -21.06
C HIS A 449 -15.76 -33.94 -20.85
N ARG A 450 -15.87 -32.92 -21.70
CA ARG A 450 -15.15 -31.66 -21.55
C ARG A 450 -15.51 -30.95 -20.24
N LEU A 451 -16.81 -30.84 -19.94
CA LEU A 451 -17.31 -30.26 -18.70
C LEU A 451 -16.81 -31.02 -17.45
N LEU A 452 -16.74 -32.35 -17.51
CA LEU A 452 -16.21 -33.17 -16.41
C LEU A 452 -14.69 -33.02 -16.26
N GLN A 453 -13.93 -32.90 -17.35
CA GLN A 453 -12.49 -32.62 -17.30
C GLN A 453 -12.22 -31.21 -16.72
N GLU A 454 -13.00 -30.22 -17.13
CA GLU A 454 -12.97 -28.86 -16.58
C GLU A 454 -13.25 -28.87 -15.07
N ARG A 455 -14.30 -29.58 -14.63
CA ARG A 455 -14.63 -29.75 -13.21
C ARG A 455 -13.51 -30.44 -12.44
N LYS A 456 -12.90 -31.48 -13.00
CA LYS A 456 -11.77 -32.20 -12.37
C LYS A 456 -10.54 -31.29 -12.22
N SER A 457 -10.21 -30.49 -13.24
CA SER A 457 -9.09 -29.53 -13.18
C SER A 457 -9.33 -28.43 -12.13
N ARG A 458 -10.56 -27.92 -12.02
CA ARG A 458 -10.95 -26.90 -11.03
C ARG A 458 -10.93 -27.43 -9.60
N ALA A 459 -11.37 -28.67 -9.38
CA ALA A 459 -11.31 -29.34 -8.09
C ALA A 459 -9.88 -29.52 -7.57
N ILE A 460 -8.93 -29.81 -8.48
CA ILE A 460 -7.52 -29.91 -8.12
C ILE A 460 -6.95 -28.53 -7.75
N SER A 461 -7.31 -27.47 -8.48
CA SER A 461 -6.88 -26.10 -8.18
C SER A 461 -7.46 -25.53 -6.87
N ALA A 462 -8.72 -25.84 -6.55
CA ALA A 462 -9.39 -25.37 -5.33
C ALA A 462 -8.88 -26.03 -4.04
N LEU A 463 -8.19 -27.18 -4.16
CA LEU A 463 -7.56 -27.88 -3.04
C LEU A 463 -6.12 -27.41 -2.76
N GLU A 464 -5.55 -26.53 -3.60
CA GLU A 464 -4.14 -26.13 -3.49
C GLU A 464 -3.90 -24.83 -2.70
N ASP A 465 -4.83 -23.89 -2.74
CA ASP A 465 -4.68 -22.57 -2.12
C ASP A 465 -5.64 -22.44 -0.94
N GLU A 466 -5.13 -22.29 0.28
CA GLU A 466 -5.94 -21.97 1.47
C GLU A 466 -6.12 -20.45 1.64
N ASN A 467 -5.23 -19.67 1.01
CA ASN A 467 -5.17 -18.22 1.11
C ASN A 467 -5.85 -17.57 -0.09
N SER A 468 -6.83 -16.70 0.18
CA SER A 468 -7.63 -16.03 -0.84
C SER A 468 -6.80 -15.12 -1.77
N ALA A 469 -5.79 -14.43 -1.23
CA ALA A 469 -4.92 -13.57 -2.02
C ALA A 469 -4.01 -14.38 -2.97
N THR A 470 -3.44 -15.49 -2.51
CA THR A 470 -2.68 -16.43 -3.36
C THR A 470 -3.55 -16.98 -4.49
N HIS A 471 -4.78 -17.36 -4.17
CA HIS A 471 -5.74 -17.85 -5.14
C HIS A 471 -6.02 -16.81 -6.25
N LEU A 472 -6.18 -15.53 -5.88
CA LEU A 472 -6.32 -14.45 -6.86
C LEU A 472 -5.10 -14.25 -7.74
N ILE A 473 -3.88 -14.24 -7.17
CA ILE A 473 -2.65 -14.10 -7.99
C ILE A 473 -2.56 -15.23 -9.01
N ARG A 474 -2.89 -16.46 -8.61
CA ARG A 474 -2.91 -17.62 -9.51
C ARG A 474 -3.89 -17.41 -10.67
N HIS A 475 -5.10 -16.94 -10.36
CA HIS A 475 -6.11 -16.65 -11.36
C HIS A 475 -5.74 -15.48 -12.27
N ALA A 476 -5.14 -14.41 -11.73
CA ALA A 476 -4.73 -13.25 -12.51
C ALA A 476 -3.69 -13.60 -13.58
N LEU A 477 -2.68 -14.40 -13.22
CA LEU A 477 -1.61 -14.79 -14.14
C LEU A 477 -2.00 -15.93 -15.09
N GLY A 478 -2.83 -16.84 -14.60
CA GLY A 478 -3.23 -18.03 -15.33
C GLY A 478 -4.54 -17.89 -16.11
N SER A 479 -5.21 -16.73 -16.10
CA SER A 479 -6.55 -16.59 -16.67
C SER A 479 -6.63 -17.05 -18.13
N ASP A 480 -7.61 -17.91 -18.42
CA ASP A 480 -7.98 -18.33 -19.77
C ASP A 480 -9.09 -17.46 -20.40
N GLY A 481 -9.58 -16.45 -19.65
CA GLY A 481 -10.71 -15.61 -20.04
C GLY A 481 -12.10 -16.20 -19.74
N PHE A 482 -12.18 -17.44 -19.28
CA PHE A 482 -13.42 -18.15 -18.91
C PHE A 482 -13.51 -18.48 -17.42
N GLY A 483 -12.66 -17.85 -16.60
CA GLY A 483 -12.63 -18.05 -15.16
C GLY A 483 -11.88 -19.30 -14.71
N THR A 484 -11.06 -19.90 -15.58
CA THR A 484 -10.17 -21.01 -15.20
C THR A 484 -8.70 -20.64 -15.29
N VAL A 485 -7.85 -21.44 -14.64
CA VAL A 485 -6.41 -21.26 -14.62
C VAL A 485 -5.76 -22.16 -15.66
N GLU A 486 -5.28 -21.58 -16.76
CA GLU A 486 -4.42 -22.24 -17.72
C GLU A 486 -3.00 -22.40 -17.16
N GLN A 487 -2.68 -23.63 -16.74
CA GLN A 487 -1.39 -23.98 -16.13
C GLN A 487 -0.17 -23.62 -16.99
N ARG A 488 -0.29 -23.72 -18.32
CA ARG A 488 0.80 -23.37 -19.24
C ARG A 488 1.09 -21.87 -19.23
N ARG A 489 0.05 -21.04 -19.18
CA ARG A 489 0.17 -19.59 -19.09
C ARG A 489 0.77 -19.19 -17.75
N LEU A 490 0.26 -19.74 -16.65
CA LEU A 490 0.77 -19.51 -15.30
C LEU A 490 2.27 -19.86 -15.20
N SER A 491 2.65 -21.05 -15.67
CA SER A 491 4.04 -21.52 -15.72
C SER A 491 4.93 -20.54 -16.50
N LYS A 492 4.49 -20.07 -17.66
CA LYS A 492 5.21 -19.08 -18.47
C LYS A 492 5.40 -17.77 -17.71
N MET A 493 4.32 -17.18 -17.18
CA MET A 493 4.35 -15.90 -16.47
C MET A 493 5.30 -15.93 -15.26
N LEU A 494 5.28 -17.00 -14.48
CA LEU A 494 6.15 -17.15 -13.30
C LEU A 494 7.60 -17.54 -13.64
N SER A 495 7.85 -18.06 -14.83
CA SER A 495 9.19 -18.39 -15.32
C SER A 495 9.93 -17.21 -15.96
N LEU A 496 9.26 -16.07 -16.16
CA LEU A 496 9.87 -14.89 -16.76
C LEU A 496 11.05 -14.39 -15.88
N PRO A 497 12.24 -14.17 -16.48
CA PRO A 497 13.33 -13.47 -15.83
C PRO A 497 12.91 -12.08 -15.33
N GLN A 498 13.61 -11.57 -14.33
CA GLN A 498 13.22 -10.35 -13.61
C GLN A 498 13.26 -9.10 -14.49
N ASP A 499 14.20 -9.02 -15.41
CA ASP A 499 14.33 -7.97 -16.44
C ASP A 499 13.19 -8.01 -17.46
N LEU A 500 12.54 -9.15 -17.64
CA LEU A 500 11.43 -9.34 -18.58
C LEU A 500 10.06 -9.29 -17.89
N ALA A 501 9.97 -9.65 -16.62
CA ALA A 501 8.71 -9.74 -15.87
C ALA A 501 7.90 -8.44 -15.93
N ARG A 502 8.56 -7.29 -15.73
CA ARG A 502 7.94 -5.95 -15.77
C ARG A 502 7.32 -5.59 -17.13
N MET A 503 7.71 -6.26 -18.22
CA MET A 503 7.09 -6.06 -19.53
C MET A 503 5.74 -6.77 -19.69
N TYR A 504 5.43 -7.74 -18.84
CA TYR A 504 4.23 -8.58 -18.96
C TYR A 504 3.25 -8.43 -17.79
N ARG A 505 3.71 -7.92 -16.65
CA ARG A 505 2.91 -7.67 -15.45
C ARG A 505 3.55 -6.59 -14.59
N ASP A 506 2.73 -5.93 -13.78
CA ASP A 506 3.21 -5.08 -12.68
C ASP A 506 3.47 -5.89 -11.42
N ASP A 507 4.03 -5.26 -10.38
CA ASP A 507 3.97 -5.78 -9.01
C ASP A 507 2.50 -6.02 -8.63
N ILE A 508 2.21 -7.13 -7.96
CA ILE A 508 0.85 -7.49 -7.56
C ILE A 508 0.81 -7.64 -6.05
N THR A 509 0.04 -6.78 -5.39
CA THR A 509 -0.19 -6.84 -3.95
C THR A 509 -1.67 -6.90 -3.66
N ILE A 510 -2.08 -7.89 -2.86
CA ILE A 510 -3.50 -8.14 -2.56
C ILE A 510 -3.67 -8.35 -1.06
N VAL A 511 -4.70 -7.74 -0.50
CA VAL A 511 -5.24 -7.99 0.85
C VAL A 511 -6.73 -8.32 0.71
N VAL A 512 -7.15 -9.48 1.22
CA VAL A 512 -8.55 -9.92 1.29
C VAL A 512 -8.96 -9.97 2.76
N ILE A 513 -9.83 -9.06 3.18
CA ILE A 513 -10.36 -8.97 4.54
C ILE A 513 -11.67 -9.77 4.60
N HIS A 514 -11.73 -10.76 5.48
CA HIS A 514 -12.91 -11.61 5.68
C HIS A 514 -13.83 -11.01 6.74
N LEU A 515 -15.06 -10.71 6.37
CA LEU A 515 -16.03 -10.03 7.22
C LEU A 515 -16.93 -11.02 7.95
N ASN A 516 -17.29 -10.69 9.18
CA ASN A 516 -18.13 -11.51 10.04
C ASN A 516 -19.61 -11.19 9.83
N SER A 517 -20.24 -11.93 8.91
CA SER A 517 -21.64 -11.73 8.55
C SER A 517 -22.65 -12.04 9.66
N ALA A 518 -22.26 -12.79 10.70
CA ALA A 518 -23.18 -13.26 11.73
C ALA A 518 -23.53 -12.18 12.78
N ASN A 519 -22.79 -11.07 12.79
CA ASN A 519 -22.93 -9.99 13.79
C ASN A 519 -23.34 -8.63 13.20
N MET A 520 -23.64 -8.61 11.90
CA MET A 520 -24.21 -7.48 11.17
C MET A 520 -25.68 -7.76 10.94
#